data_AF-Q82QD4-F1
#
_entry.id   AF-Q82QD4-F1
#
_cell.length_a   1.000
_cell.length_b   1.000
_cell.length_c   1.000
_cell.angle_alpha   90.00
_cell.angle_beta   90.00
_cell.angle_gamma   90.00
#
_symmetry.space_group_name_H-M   'P 1'
#
loop_
_entity.id
_entity.type
_entity.pdbx_description
1 polymer ?
#
loop_
_entity_poly.entity_id
_entity_poly.type
_entity_poly.pdbx_seq_one_letter_code
_entity_poly.pdbx_strand_id
1 'polypeptide(L)'
;MATERKPPRGTRKRDVPLTKDGICAMALQLIDADGVEALTMRKLATALDANPMSLYHHVPNKDAVLRGVAHRVGSQFSAGQREDVPWQDQLRELARDFRELSHRHPKLMGYSFTRPDYVQPEDPFWQALIDILAAAKLPDEEIPRVAATLVGVFTGLLLGELNGALQRWATLPPAPSGPDGEDAPPPSKDVIDTMFNSALDAAVSGVENHVARVREGA
;
A
#
# COMPACT_ATOMS: atom_id res chain seq x y z
N MET A 1 -27.84 26.83 -53.22
CA MET A 1 -27.54 26.69 -51.79
C MET A 1 -26.98 25.28 -51.57
N ALA A 2 -25.65 25.15 -51.53
CA ALA A 2 -24.99 23.86 -51.34
C ALA A 2 -24.64 23.71 -49.86
N THR A 3 -25.21 22.71 -49.21
CA THR A 3 -24.98 22.40 -47.80
C THR A 3 -23.60 21.75 -47.68
N GLU A 4 -22.63 22.52 -47.19
CA GLU A 4 -21.26 22.07 -46.95
C GLU A 4 -21.25 21.08 -45.77
N ARG A 5 -21.03 19.80 -46.07
CA ARG A 5 -20.94 18.73 -45.07
C ARG A 5 -19.59 18.84 -44.36
N LYS A 6 -19.62 19.31 -43.12
CA LYS A 6 -18.46 19.37 -42.20
C LYS A 6 -17.83 17.98 -42.05
N PRO A 7 -16.50 17.81 -42.22
CA PRO A 7 -15.88 16.50 -42.15
C PRO A 7 -15.96 15.95 -40.71
N PRO A 8 -15.98 14.62 -40.53
CA PRO A 8 -15.96 14.01 -39.20
C PRO A 8 -14.69 14.44 -38.47
N ARG A 9 -14.85 14.90 -37.22
CA ARG A 9 -13.72 15.23 -36.32
C ARG A 9 -12.84 13.99 -36.21
N GLY A 10 -11.68 14.04 -36.88
CA GLY A 10 -10.69 12.97 -36.85
C GLY A 10 -10.28 12.66 -35.41
N THR A 11 -10.21 11.37 -35.11
CA THR A 11 -9.49 10.85 -33.96
C THR A 11 -8.06 11.38 -34.04
N ARG A 12 -7.70 12.31 -33.13
CA ARG A 12 -6.30 12.69 -32.94
C ARG A 12 -5.50 11.41 -32.77
N LYS A 13 -4.53 11.21 -33.66
CA LYS A 13 -3.62 10.06 -33.63
C LYS A 13 -2.85 10.18 -32.32
N ARG A 14 -3.12 9.29 -31.36
CA ARG A 14 -2.28 9.17 -30.16
C ARG A 14 -0.91 8.66 -30.59
N ASP A 15 0.14 9.31 -30.12
CA ASP A 15 1.51 8.83 -30.30
C ASP A 15 1.80 7.60 -29.41
N VAL A 16 0.98 7.35 -28.38
CA VAL A 16 1.11 6.17 -27.49
C VAL A 16 -0.23 5.42 -27.41
N PRO A 17 -0.26 4.08 -27.67
CA PRO A 17 -1.44 3.26 -27.48
C PRO A 17 -1.97 3.32 -26.04
N LEU A 18 -3.28 3.33 -25.88
CA LEU A 18 -3.89 3.20 -24.56
C LEU A 18 -3.73 1.76 -24.07
N THR A 19 -3.09 1.61 -22.91
CA THR A 19 -2.87 0.32 -22.27
C THR A 19 -3.41 0.35 -20.85
N LYS A 20 -3.72 -0.83 -20.29
CA LYS A 20 -4.13 -0.95 -18.88
C LYS A 20 -3.08 -0.35 -17.94
N ASP A 21 -1.81 -0.59 -18.22
CA ASP A 21 -0.69 -0.06 -17.43
C ASP A 21 -0.59 1.45 -17.52
N GLY A 22 -0.77 2.04 -18.71
CA GLY A 22 -0.79 3.49 -18.90
C GLY A 22 -1.96 4.15 -18.16
N ILE A 23 -3.13 3.50 -18.15
CA ILE A 23 -4.30 3.95 -17.38
C ILE A 23 -3.99 3.93 -15.89
N CYS A 24 -3.41 2.84 -15.37
CA CYS A 24 -3.06 2.74 -13.95
C CYS A 24 -1.97 3.75 -13.55
N ALA A 25 -0.95 3.94 -14.41
CA ALA A 25 0.10 4.92 -14.16
C ALA A 25 -0.44 6.36 -14.07
N MET A 26 -1.34 6.76 -14.98
CA MET A 26 -1.97 8.09 -14.91
C MET A 26 -2.92 8.21 -13.73
N ALA A 27 -3.68 7.15 -13.42
CA ALA A 27 -4.55 7.14 -12.24
C ALA A 27 -3.76 7.32 -10.95
N LEU A 28 -2.60 6.66 -10.81
CA LEU A 28 -1.70 6.83 -9.66
C LEU A 28 -1.25 8.30 -9.52
N GLN A 29 -0.81 8.94 -10.61
CA GLN A 29 -0.43 10.36 -10.59
C GLN A 29 -1.57 11.27 -10.10
N LEU A 30 -2.80 11.03 -10.58
CA LEU A 30 -3.97 11.78 -10.14
C LEU A 30 -4.33 11.53 -8.67
N ILE A 31 -4.16 10.30 -8.19
CA ILE A 31 -4.40 9.93 -6.79
C ILE A 31 -3.36 10.59 -5.87
N ASP A 32 -2.09 10.57 -6.24
CA ASP A 32 -1.03 11.22 -5.46
C ASP A 32 -1.26 12.74 -5.38
N ALA A 33 -1.69 13.35 -6.48
CA ALA A 33 -1.99 14.78 -6.56
C ALA A 33 -3.25 15.18 -5.76
N ASP A 34 -4.37 14.49 -5.97
CA ASP A 34 -5.69 14.98 -5.54
C ASP A 34 -6.46 14.01 -4.62
N GLY A 35 -5.96 12.79 -4.44
CA GLY A 35 -6.59 11.74 -3.65
C GLY A 35 -7.56 10.86 -4.44
N VAL A 36 -7.89 9.71 -3.86
CA VAL A 36 -8.75 8.68 -4.47
C VAL A 36 -10.16 9.20 -4.75
N GLU A 37 -10.70 10.05 -3.87
CA GLU A 37 -12.05 10.60 -4.02
C GLU A 37 -12.17 11.53 -5.22
N ALA A 38 -11.11 12.27 -5.55
CA ALA A 38 -11.07 13.16 -6.71
C ALA A 38 -10.94 12.41 -8.05
N LEU A 39 -10.61 11.12 -8.03
CA LEU A 39 -10.48 10.31 -9.23
C LEU A 39 -11.87 9.97 -9.81
N THR A 40 -12.12 10.39 -11.04
CA THR A 40 -13.28 9.99 -11.83
C THR A 40 -12.84 9.44 -13.18
N MET A 41 -13.62 8.54 -13.79
CA MET A 41 -13.31 7.99 -15.12
C MET A 41 -13.20 9.09 -16.18
N ARG A 42 -13.99 10.17 -16.06
CA ARG A 42 -13.91 11.33 -16.95
C ARG A 42 -12.61 12.09 -16.78
N LYS A 43 -12.21 12.39 -15.54
CA LYS A 43 -10.94 13.09 -15.25
C LYS A 43 -9.74 12.29 -15.75
N LEU A 44 -9.76 10.97 -15.54
CA LEU A 44 -8.74 10.05 -16.03
C LEU A 44 -8.69 10.03 -17.56
N ALA A 45 -9.84 10.00 -18.24
CA ALA A 45 -9.90 10.03 -19.70
C ALA A 45 -9.32 11.34 -20.26
N THR A 46 -9.70 12.48 -19.66
CA THR A 46 -9.16 13.79 -20.03
C THR A 46 -7.64 13.85 -19.85
N ALA A 47 -7.11 13.34 -18.73
CA ALA A 47 -5.66 13.31 -18.47
C ALA A 47 -4.88 12.44 -19.47
N LEU A 48 -5.55 11.46 -20.10
CA LEU A 48 -4.99 10.56 -21.10
C LEU A 48 -5.27 10.99 -22.55
N ASP A 49 -5.82 12.20 -22.77
CA ASP A 49 -6.33 12.67 -24.07
C ASP A 49 -7.22 11.61 -24.78
N ALA A 50 -8.05 10.93 -24.00
CA ALA A 50 -8.92 9.85 -24.44
C ALA A 50 -10.40 10.15 -24.15
N ASN A 51 -11.30 9.49 -24.87
CA ASN A 51 -12.70 9.47 -24.49
C ASN A 51 -12.95 8.41 -23.39
N PRO A 52 -13.92 8.59 -22.48
CA PRO A 52 -14.21 7.62 -21.42
C PRO A 52 -14.52 6.21 -21.94
N MET A 53 -15.19 6.09 -23.09
CA MET A 53 -15.53 4.79 -23.69
C MET A 53 -14.27 3.97 -24.01
N SER A 54 -13.20 4.63 -24.43
CA SER A 54 -11.90 4.00 -24.69
C SER A 54 -11.29 3.43 -23.43
N LEU A 55 -11.44 4.08 -22.27
CA LEU A 55 -11.01 3.51 -20.99
C LEU A 55 -11.80 2.26 -20.65
N TYR A 56 -13.12 2.29 -20.85
CA TYR A 56 -13.99 1.16 -20.52
C TYR A 56 -13.68 -0.11 -21.31
N HIS A 57 -13.04 -0.01 -22.47
CA HIS A 57 -12.51 -1.18 -23.20
C HIS A 57 -11.33 -1.87 -22.50
N HIS A 58 -10.59 -1.17 -21.64
CA HIS A 58 -9.44 -1.72 -20.91
C HIS A 58 -9.75 -2.00 -19.44
N VAL A 59 -10.62 -1.19 -18.83
CA VAL A 59 -10.96 -1.27 -17.40
C VAL A 59 -12.47 -1.03 -17.21
N PRO A 60 -13.23 -1.97 -16.61
CA PRO A 60 -14.68 -1.89 -16.59
C PRO A 60 -15.24 -0.77 -15.70
N ASN A 61 -14.50 -0.32 -14.68
CA ASN A 61 -14.95 0.68 -13.70
C ASN A 61 -13.78 1.28 -12.92
N LYS A 62 -14.09 2.27 -12.05
CA LYS A 62 -13.13 2.93 -11.15
C LYS A 62 -12.46 1.93 -10.22
N ASP A 63 -13.19 0.96 -9.66
CA ASP A 63 -12.62 -0.03 -8.75
C ASP A 63 -11.57 -0.92 -9.42
N ALA A 64 -11.78 -1.29 -10.67
CA ALA A 64 -10.79 -2.03 -11.45
C ALA A 64 -9.52 -1.21 -11.72
N VAL A 65 -9.66 0.12 -11.88
CA VAL A 65 -8.51 1.03 -11.94
C VAL A 65 -7.80 1.06 -10.59
N LEU A 66 -8.52 1.22 -9.48
CA LEU A 66 -7.93 1.26 -8.14
C LEU A 66 -7.20 -0.02 -7.78
N ARG A 67 -7.77 -1.20 -8.08
CA ARG A 67 -7.06 -2.48 -7.93
C ARG A 67 -5.82 -2.57 -8.81
N GLY A 68 -5.89 -2.11 -10.06
CA GLY A 68 -4.72 -2.07 -10.95
C GLY A 68 -3.62 -1.12 -10.46
N VAL A 69 -4.00 0.02 -9.86
CA VAL A 69 -3.08 0.95 -9.22
C VAL A 69 -2.44 0.33 -7.98
N ALA A 70 -3.24 -0.30 -7.11
CA ALA A 70 -2.73 -0.99 -5.92
C ALA A 70 -1.75 -2.11 -6.31
N HIS A 71 -2.11 -2.94 -7.28
CA HIS A 71 -1.22 -3.98 -7.81
C HIS A 71 0.07 -3.39 -8.40
N ARG A 72 0.00 -2.28 -9.13
CA ARG A 72 1.19 -1.57 -9.64
C ARG A 72 2.10 -1.10 -8.51
N VAL A 73 1.55 -0.55 -7.43
CA VAL A 73 2.34 -0.13 -6.27
C VAL A 73 2.90 -1.36 -5.55
N GLY A 74 2.10 -2.41 -5.36
CA GLY A 74 2.52 -3.68 -4.78
C GLY A 74 3.57 -4.43 -5.61
N SER A 75 3.67 -4.21 -6.91
CA SER A 75 4.72 -4.81 -7.73
C SER A 75 6.12 -4.23 -7.47
N GLN A 76 6.22 -3.15 -6.69
CA GLN A 76 7.51 -2.52 -6.33
C GLN A 76 8.14 -3.15 -5.08
N PHE A 77 7.44 -4.02 -4.36
CA PHE A 77 8.02 -4.75 -3.24
C PHE A 77 9.16 -5.65 -3.70
N SER A 78 10.24 -5.70 -2.93
CA SER A 78 11.33 -6.63 -3.16
C SER A 78 10.79 -8.06 -3.23
N ALA A 79 11.02 -8.73 -4.35
CA ALA A 79 10.42 -10.02 -4.64
C ALA A 79 11.17 -11.19 -4.00
N GLY A 80 10.42 -12.06 -3.32
CA GLY A 80 10.72 -13.47 -3.11
C GLY A 80 11.78 -13.82 -2.06
N GLN A 81 11.72 -15.08 -1.62
CA GLN A 81 12.72 -15.68 -0.75
C GLN A 81 14.11 -15.62 -1.40
N ARG A 82 15.06 -15.02 -0.70
CA ARG A 82 16.49 -15.08 -1.01
C ARG A 82 17.14 -16.12 -0.10
N GLU A 83 17.64 -17.21 -0.67
CA GLU A 83 18.20 -18.33 0.10
C GLU A 83 19.45 -17.95 0.91
N ASP A 84 20.17 -16.91 0.46
CA ASP A 84 21.39 -16.40 1.06
C ASP A 84 21.17 -15.37 2.18
N VAL A 85 19.92 -14.93 2.39
CA VAL A 85 19.58 -13.91 3.38
C VAL A 85 18.74 -14.54 4.50
N PRO A 86 19.05 -14.29 5.79
CA PRO A 86 18.20 -14.74 6.89
C PRO A 86 16.76 -14.21 6.74
N TRP A 87 15.76 -15.05 7.03
CA TRP A 87 14.35 -14.66 6.90
C TRP A 87 14.01 -13.42 7.74
N GLN A 88 14.70 -13.20 8.86
CA GLN A 88 14.54 -12.01 9.69
C GLN A 88 14.85 -10.75 8.90
N ASP A 89 15.97 -10.73 8.18
CA ASP A 89 16.40 -9.56 7.42
C ASP A 89 15.51 -9.35 6.19
N GLN A 90 15.05 -10.43 5.56
CA GLN A 90 14.04 -10.35 4.50
C GLN A 90 12.72 -9.73 5.00
N LEU A 91 12.25 -10.13 6.18
CA LEU A 91 11.05 -9.54 6.80
C LEU A 91 11.27 -8.06 7.11
N ARG A 92 12.47 -7.69 7.58
CA ARG A 92 12.84 -6.29 7.83
C ARG A 92 12.85 -5.45 6.56
N GLU A 93 13.40 -5.97 5.47
CA GLU A 93 13.38 -5.30 4.17
C GLU A 93 11.96 -5.14 3.64
N LEU A 94 11.15 -6.21 3.67
CA LEU A 94 9.76 -6.16 3.20
C LEU A 94 8.93 -5.12 3.96
N ALA A 95 9.10 -5.02 5.29
CA ALA A 95 8.43 -4.01 6.11
C ALA A 95 8.90 -2.59 5.77
N ARG A 96 10.20 -2.39 5.51
CA ARG A 96 10.75 -1.09 5.11
C ARG A 96 10.23 -0.65 3.74
N ASP A 97 10.20 -1.54 2.77
CA ASP A 97 9.59 -1.30 1.45
C ASP A 97 8.12 -0.89 1.60
N PHE A 98 7.40 -1.56 2.52
CA PHE A 98 5.99 -1.25 2.78
C PHE A 98 5.82 0.17 3.31
N ARG A 99 6.65 0.55 4.27
CA ARG A 99 6.66 1.90 4.83
C ARG A 99 7.05 2.94 3.77
N GLU A 100 8.07 2.67 2.98
CA GLU A 100 8.53 3.57 1.92
C GLU A 100 7.44 3.83 0.87
N LEU A 101 6.79 2.78 0.39
CA LEU A 101 5.66 2.89 -0.55
C LEU A 101 4.46 3.61 0.08
N SER A 102 4.21 3.39 1.37
CA SER A 102 3.19 4.10 2.14
C SER A 102 3.42 5.61 2.16
N HIS A 103 4.67 6.04 2.41
CA HIS A 103 5.05 7.46 2.40
C HIS A 103 5.13 8.06 1.02
N ARG A 104 5.46 7.26 -0.01
CA ARG A 104 5.47 7.72 -1.41
C ARG A 104 4.06 7.97 -1.95
N HIS A 105 3.10 7.14 -1.56
CA HIS A 105 1.72 7.19 -2.06
C HIS A 105 0.68 7.30 -0.92
N PRO A 106 0.78 8.32 -0.03
CA PRO A 106 0.04 8.34 1.23
C PRO A 106 -1.48 8.37 1.03
N LYS A 107 -1.96 9.02 -0.04
CA LYS A 107 -3.39 9.11 -0.35
C LYS A 107 -3.97 7.81 -0.89
N LEU A 108 -3.19 7.05 -1.67
CA LEU A 108 -3.58 5.72 -2.11
C LEU A 108 -3.57 4.77 -0.90
N MET A 109 -2.49 4.79 -0.14
CA MET A 109 -2.23 3.80 0.92
C MET A 109 -3.19 4.00 2.10
N GLY A 110 -3.43 5.25 2.51
CA GLY A 110 -4.46 5.56 3.50
C GLY A 110 -5.86 5.13 3.09
N TYR A 111 -6.23 5.26 1.80
CA TYR A 111 -7.49 4.73 1.29
C TYR A 111 -7.51 3.20 1.32
N SER A 112 -6.47 2.58 0.78
CA SER A 112 -6.32 1.14 0.65
C SER A 112 -6.37 0.42 2.01
N PHE A 113 -5.71 0.94 3.04
CA PHE A 113 -5.69 0.35 4.39
C PHE A 113 -7.07 0.24 5.06
N THR A 114 -8.05 1.00 4.60
CA THR A 114 -9.43 0.91 5.13
C THR A 114 -10.28 -0.14 4.42
N ARG A 115 -9.74 -0.80 3.40
CA ARG A 115 -10.47 -1.77 2.57
C ARG A 115 -10.13 -3.21 2.93
N PRO A 116 -11.14 -4.09 3.05
CA PRO A 116 -10.90 -5.51 3.35
C PRO A 116 -10.24 -6.25 2.18
N ASP A 117 -10.41 -5.76 0.95
CA ASP A 117 -9.88 -6.34 -0.29
C ASP A 117 -8.52 -5.73 -0.71
N TYR A 118 -7.82 -5.06 0.21
CA TYR A 118 -6.54 -4.39 -0.10
C TYR A 118 -5.43 -5.36 -0.50
N VAL A 119 -5.24 -6.44 0.27
CA VAL A 119 -4.23 -7.47 0.00
C VAL A 119 -4.90 -8.65 -0.67
N GLN A 120 -4.38 -9.05 -1.82
CA GLN A 120 -4.85 -10.19 -2.59
C GLN A 120 -3.79 -11.31 -2.62
N PRO A 121 -4.19 -12.59 -2.77
CA PRO A 121 -3.27 -13.71 -2.83
C PRO A 121 -2.22 -13.61 -3.94
N GLU A 122 -2.56 -12.93 -5.04
CA GLU A 122 -1.70 -12.74 -6.21
C GLU A 122 -0.76 -11.53 -6.09
N ASP A 123 -0.85 -10.76 -5.00
CA ASP A 123 0.01 -9.59 -4.81
C ASP A 123 1.45 -10.03 -4.47
N PRO A 124 2.48 -9.47 -5.13
CA PRO A 124 3.89 -9.83 -4.87
C PRO A 124 4.30 -9.66 -3.40
N PHE A 125 3.75 -8.64 -2.73
CA PHE A 125 3.90 -8.45 -1.29
C PHE A 125 3.45 -9.66 -0.47
N TRP A 126 2.25 -10.17 -0.78
CA TRP A 126 1.67 -11.28 -0.04
C TRP A 126 2.47 -12.55 -0.28
N GLN A 127 2.84 -12.83 -1.53
CA GLN A 127 3.67 -13.99 -1.88
C GLN A 127 5.03 -13.94 -1.17
N ALA A 128 5.72 -12.79 -1.19
CA ALA A 128 6.98 -12.62 -0.49
C ALA A 128 6.85 -12.85 1.03
N LEU A 129 5.78 -12.34 1.65
CA LEU A 129 5.53 -12.57 3.08
C LEU A 129 5.32 -14.06 3.40
N ILE A 130 4.54 -14.76 2.58
CA ILE A 130 4.29 -16.21 2.72
C ILE A 130 5.60 -16.98 2.60
N ASP A 131 6.43 -16.66 1.60
CA ASP A 131 7.71 -17.33 1.36
C ASP A 131 8.71 -17.09 2.53
N ILE A 132 8.76 -15.86 3.06
CA ILE A 132 9.59 -15.52 4.23
C ILE A 132 9.15 -16.31 5.47
N LEU A 133 7.85 -16.41 5.72
CA LEU A 133 7.31 -17.17 6.85
C LEU A 133 7.54 -18.69 6.69
N ALA A 134 7.47 -19.21 5.46
CA ALA A 134 7.86 -20.58 5.16
C ALA A 134 9.36 -20.81 5.41
N ALA A 135 10.22 -19.86 5.05
CA ALA A 135 11.66 -19.91 5.32
C ALA A 135 11.96 -19.91 6.83
N ALA A 136 11.12 -19.26 7.65
CA ALA A 136 11.19 -19.30 9.11
C ALA A 136 10.84 -20.68 9.71
N LYS A 137 10.37 -21.64 8.90
CA LYS A 137 9.93 -22.99 9.32
C LYS A 137 8.69 -22.97 10.22
N LEU A 138 7.76 -22.04 9.94
CA LEU A 138 6.40 -22.13 10.48
C LEU A 138 5.63 -23.28 9.79
N PRO A 139 4.69 -23.95 10.49
CA PRO A 139 3.78 -24.90 9.87
C PRO A 139 2.90 -24.22 8.82
N ASP A 140 2.67 -24.88 7.69
CA ASP A 140 1.92 -24.35 6.55
C ASP A 140 0.51 -23.88 6.94
N GLU A 141 -0.14 -24.57 7.88
CA GLU A 141 -1.46 -24.23 8.39
C GLU A 141 -1.52 -22.95 9.26
N GLU A 142 -0.37 -22.51 9.78
CA GLU A 142 -0.26 -21.32 10.62
C GLU A 142 0.18 -20.08 9.83
N ILE A 143 0.92 -20.27 8.73
CA ILE A 143 1.46 -19.19 7.90
C ILE A 143 0.40 -18.13 7.56
N PRO A 144 -0.82 -18.46 7.05
CA PRO A 144 -1.81 -17.44 6.71
C PRO A 144 -2.27 -16.62 7.91
N ARG A 145 -2.35 -17.24 9.09
CA ARG A 145 -2.79 -16.57 10.33
C ARG A 145 -1.70 -15.62 10.84
N VAL A 146 -0.44 -16.05 10.80
CA VAL A 146 0.71 -15.23 11.17
C VAL A 146 0.87 -14.07 10.19
N ALA A 147 0.78 -14.33 8.89
CA ALA A 147 0.84 -13.33 7.83
C ALA A 147 -0.26 -12.26 8.00
N ALA A 148 -1.52 -12.67 8.18
CA ALA A 148 -2.63 -11.75 8.42
C ALA A 148 -2.42 -10.89 9.69
N THR A 149 -1.86 -11.49 10.75
CA THR A 149 -1.54 -10.75 11.99
C THR A 149 -0.49 -9.67 11.74
N LEU A 150 0.60 -10.02 11.04
CA LEU A 150 1.67 -9.07 10.70
C LEU A 150 1.14 -7.94 9.81
N VAL A 151 0.37 -8.27 8.76
CA VAL A 151 -0.27 -7.27 7.89
C VAL A 151 -1.17 -6.35 8.70
N GLY A 152 -2.00 -6.88 9.60
CA GLY A 152 -2.88 -6.08 10.45
C GLY A 152 -2.13 -5.10 11.34
N VAL A 153 -1.08 -5.58 12.03
CA VAL A 153 -0.24 -4.74 12.91
C VAL A 153 0.44 -3.63 12.12
N PHE A 154 1.11 -3.95 11.02
CA PHE A 154 1.83 -2.96 10.22
C PHE A 154 0.89 -2.01 9.48
N THR A 155 -0.26 -2.49 9.01
CA THR A 155 -1.29 -1.61 8.41
C THR A 155 -1.80 -0.60 9.44
N GLY A 156 -2.09 -1.04 10.67
CA GLY A 156 -2.52 -0.13 11.74
C GLY A 156 -1.44 0.90 12.11
N LEU A 157 -0.19 0.46 12.23
CA LEU A 157 0.95 1.32 12.51
C LEU A 157 1.16 2.37 11.40
N LEU A 158 1.19 1.93 10.14
CA LEU A 158 1.39 2.81 8.99
C LEU A 158 0.22 3.76 8.77
N LEU A 159 -1.02 3.30 8.97
CA LEU A 159 -2.19 4.18 8.92
C LEU A 159 -2.09 5.27 10.00
N GLY A 160 -1.71 4.90 11.22
CA GLY A 160 -1.50 5.82 12.33
C GLY A 160 -0.34 6.80 12.07
N GLU A 161 0.71 6.35 11.37
CA GLU A 161 1.80 7.21 10.93
C GLU A 161 1.33 8.21 9.86
N LEU A 162 0.62 7.75 8.84
CA LEU A 162 0.15 8.58 7.72
C LEU A 162 -0.89 9.63 8.12
N ASN A 163 -1.75 9.33 9.09
CA ASN A 163 -2.79 10.26 9.56
C ASN A 163 -2.38 11.08 10.80
N GLY A 164 -1.15 10.90 11.30
CA GLY A 164 -0.62 11.59 12.48
C GLY A 164 -1.18 11.08 13.82
N ALA A 165 -1.97 10.01 13.85
CA ALA A 165 -2.46 9.43 15.11
C ALA A 165 -1.30 8.90 15.96
N LEU A 166 -0.28 8.29 15.35
CA LEU A 166 0.89 7.78 16.07
C LEU A 166 1.66 8.92 16.75
N GLN A 167 1.83 10.04 16.03
CA GLN A 167 2.40 11.26 16.56
C GLN A 167 1.58 11.79 17.74
N ARG A 168 0.25 11.85 17.59
CA ARG A 168 -0.65 12.31 18.65
C ARG A 168 -0.61 11.41 19.88
N TRP A 169 -0.58 10.09 19.71
CA TRP A 169 -0.53 9.13 20.82
C TRP A 169 0.80 9.19 21.57
N ALA A 170 1.90 9.44 20.86
CA ALA A 170 3.22 9.59 21.46
C ALA A 170 3.34 10.84 22.36
N THR A 171 2.51 11.86 22.16
CA THR A 171 2.49 13.09 22.98
C THR A 171 1.39 13.09 24.04
N LEU A 172 0.60 12.03 24.17
CA LEU A 172 -0.45 12.00 25.17
C LEU A 172 0.15 12.04 26.58
N PRO A 173 -0.33 12.94 27.46
CA PRO A 173 0.14 12.97 28.83
C PRO A 173 -0.31 11.70 29.57
N PRO A 174 0.46 11.24 30.57
CA PRO A 174 0.15 10.01 31.32
C PRO A 174 -1.15 10.10 32.15
N ALA A 175 -1.61 11.32 32.42
CA ALA A 175 -2.91 11.63 33.01
C ALA A 175 -3.46 12.89 32.34
N PRO A 176 -4.79 13.08 32.29
CA PRO A 176 -5.37 14.31 31.77
C PRO A 176 -4.82 15.50 32.56
N SER A 177 -4.06 16.36 31.87
CA SER A 177 -3.61 17.63 32.42
C SER A 177 -4.86 18.49 32.72
N GLY A 178 -4.77 19.37 33.72
CA GLY A 178 -5.80 20.37 33.97
C GLY A 178 -6.02 21.26 32.73
N PRO A 179 -6.97 22.22 32.78
CA PRO A 179 -7.30 23.09 31.64
C PRO A 179 -6.11 23.86 31.04
N ASP A 180 -4.99 23.95 31.77
CA ASP A 180 -3.76 24.65 31.40
C ASP A 180 -2.63 23.71 30.92
N GLY A 181 -2.94 22.47 30.58
CA GLY A 181 -1.95 21.52 30.06
C GLY A 181 -1.38 21.98 28.72
N GLU A 182 -0.11 22.39 28.72
CA GLU A 182 0.61 22.70 27.48
C GLU A 182 0.77 21.41 26.65
N ASP A 183 0.30 21.44 25.40
CA ASP A 183 0.48 20.32 24.48
C ASP A 183 1.97 20.02 24.34
N ALA A 184 2.37 18.78 24.62
CA ALA A 184 3.76 18.36 24.42
C ALA A 184 4.15 18.58 22.94
N PRO A 185 5.38 19.07 22.67
CA PRO A 185 5.82 19.31 21.31
C PRO A 185 5.70 18.01 20.48
N PRO A 186 5.38 18.12 19.18
CA PRO A 186 5.27 16.97 18.32
C PRO A 186 6.57 16.16 18.34
N PRO A 187 6.52 14.81 18.44
CA PRO A 187 7.71 13.98 18.44
C PRO A 187 8.49 14.21 17.15
N SER A 188 9.82 14.17 17.26
CA SER A 188 10.69 14.24 16.10
C SER A 188 10.45 13.02 15.19
N LYS A 189 10.82 13.15 13.91
CA LYS A 189 10.80 12.04 12.95
C LYS A 189 11.55 10.81 13.50
N ASP A 190 12.64 11.02 14.22
CA ASP A 190 13.45 9.96 14.85
C ASP A 190 12.63 9.09 15.84
N VAL A 191 11.66 9.68 16.54
CA VAL A 191 10.78 8.93 17.46
C VAL A 191 9.86 8.00 16.67
N ILE A 192 9.27 8.47 15.58
CA ILE A 192 8.41 7.65 14.71
C ILE A 192 9.23 6.52 14.05
N ASP A 193 10.44 6.83 13.59
CA ASP A 193 11.37 5.83 13.08
C ASP A 193 11.73 4.77 14.13
N THR A 194 11.94 5.17 15.38
CA THR A 194 12.20 4.27 16.50
C THR A 194 10.99 3.38 16.82
N MET A 195 9.77 3.93 16.75
CA MET A 195 8.54 3.16 16.95
C MET A 195 8.37 2.08 15.89
N PHE A 196 8.64 2.43 14.62
CA PHE A 196 8.59 1.48 13.53
C PHE A 196 9.62 0.34 13.69
N ASN A 197 10.87 0.68 14.01
CA ASN A 197 11.91 -0.31 14.22
C ASN A 197 11.60 -1.21 15.43
N SER A 198 11.07 -0.65 16.52
CA SER A 198 10.63 -1.42 17.69
C SER A 198 9.51 -2.41 17.34
N ALA A 199 8.52 -1.98 16.55
CA ALA A 199 7.44 -2.86 16.09
C ALA A 199 7.98 -4.00 15.21
N LEU A 200 8.99 -3.71 14.38
CA LEU A 200 9.64 -4.68 13.52
C LEU A 200 10.46 -5.71 14.31
N ASP A 201 11.23 -5.29 15.31
CA ASP A 201 11.96 -6.21 16.18
C ASP A 201 11.01 -7.07 17.01
N ALA A 202 9.89 -6.51 17.47
CA ALA A 202 8.84 -7.27 18.15
C ALA A 202 8.18 -8.30 17.22
N ALA A 203 7.94 -7.96 15.95
CA ALA A 203 7.40 -8.88 14.96
C ALA A 203 8.35 -10.05 14.67
N VAL A 204 9.64 -9.77 14.44
CA VAL A 204 10.68 -10.78 14.23
C VAL A 204 10.78 -11.71 15.45
N SER A 205 10.93 -11.12 16.64
CA SER A 205 11.00 -11.89 17.90
C SER A 205 9.74 -12.72 18.14
N GLY A 206 8.57 -12.19 17.77
CA GLY A 206 7.29 -12.87 17.88
C GLY A 206 7.22 -14.12 17.00
N VAL A 207 7.71 -14.04 15.76
CA VAL A 207 7.81 -15.20 14.85
C VAL A 207 8.82 -16.21 15.37
N GLU A 208 10.00 -15.78 15.84
CA GLU A 208 11.02 -16.67 16.43
C GLU A 208 10.47 -17.46 17.62
N ASN A 209 9.80 -16.77 18.54
CA ASN A 209 9.16 -17.39 19.70
C ASN A 209 8.02 -18.33 19.31
N HIS A 210 7.34 -18.07 18.19
CA HIS A 210 6.31 -18.96 17.67
C HIS A 210 6.93 -20.27 17.16
N VAL A 211 7.95 -20.16 16.33
CA VAL A 211 8.69 -21.30 15.78
C VAL A 211 9.31 -22.15 16.89
N ALA A 212 9.89 -21.53 17.93
CA ALA A 212 10.45 -22.24 19.07
C ALA A 212 9.40 -23.07 19.82
N ARG A 213 8.24 -22.49 20.13
CA ARG A 213 7.15 -23.20 20.83
C ARG A 213 6.57 -24.36 20.03
N VAL A 214 6.47 -24.22 18.70
CA VAL A 214 6.03 -25.31 17.82
C VAL A 214 7.02 -26.47 17.86
N ARG A 215 8.33 -26.18 17.87
CA ARG A 215 9.39 -27.22 17.96
C ARG A 215 9.44 -27.91 19.31
N GLU A 216 9.12 -27.22 20.40
CA GLU A 216 9.12 -27.79 21.76
C GLU A 216 7.84 -28.60 22.07
N GLY A 217 6.74 -28.32 21.36
CA GLY A 217 5.45 -29.00 21.53
C GLY A 217 5.19 -30.16 20.56
N ALA A 218 6.09 -30.40 19.60
CA ALA A 218 6.05 -31.50 18.62
C ALA A 218 7.01 -32.63 19.02
#